data_AF-A0A413UG49-F1
#
_entry.id   AF-A0A413UG49-F1
#
_cell.length_a   1.000
_cell.length_b   1.000
_cell.length_c   1.000
_cell.angle_alpha   90.00
_cell.angle_beta   90.00
_cell.angle_gamma   90.00
#
_symmetry.space_group_name_H-M   'P 1'
#
loop_
_entity.id
_entity.type
_entity.pdbx_description
1 polymer ?
#
loop_
_entity_poly.entity_id
_entity_poly.type
_entity_poly.pdbx_seq_one_letter_code
_entity_poly.pdbx_strand_id
1 'polypeptide(L)'
;MILNENDYQAFVASIDLLSLHCPVCGVVGLFILYGHYKRFVITDDTSNDCKINIRVQRIQCTQCRSTHSLLPTNFVPYTQFTYLFIYYIVTLDENDDLITSFDVALQTVRKIKARVIVFWDSLFPDWRDFKQNDLKIVSLKRHNILFGSTRSYCKLFVLPTEL
;
A
#
# COMPACT_ATOMS: atom_id res chain seq x y z
N MET A 1 12.61 -1.03 1.49
CA MET A 1 11.39 -1.49 2.18
C MET A 1 11.20 -0.56 3.36
N ILE A 2 10.00 -0.04 3.60
CA ILE A 2 9.77 0.90 4.70
C ILE A 2 9.49 0.09 5.96
N LEU A 3 10.43 0.12 6.91
CA LEU A 3 10.39 -0.66 8.14
C LEU A 3 10.24 0.22 9.39
N ASN A 4 10.32 1.55 9.27
CA ASN A 4 10.15 2.48 10.37
C ASN A 4 9.84 3.91 9.86
N GLU A 5 9.67 4.86 10.78
CA GLU A 5 9.39 6.27 10.45
C GLU A 5 10.55 6.94 9.71
N ASN A 6 11.82 6.63 10.03
CA ASN A 6 12.98 7.23 9.35
C ASN A 6 13.02 6.81 7.87
N ASP A 7 12.77 5.52 7.59
CA ASP A 7 12.66 5.02 6.23
C ASP A 7 11.54 5.75 5.47
N TYR A 8 10.40 5.97 6.14
CA TYR A 8 9.27 6.68 5.56
C TYR A 8 9.62 8.13 5.23
N GLN A 9 10.30 8.84 6.12
CA GLN A 9 10.72 10.22 5.88
C GLN A 9 11.74 10.31 4.74
N ALA A 10 12.69 9.37 4.66
CA ALA A 10 13.62 9.29 3.54
C ALA A 10 12.89 9.05 2.22
N PHE A 11 11.89 8.17 2.20
CA PHE A 11 11.00 7.97 1.05
C PHE A 11 10.30 9.27 0.64
N VAL A 12 9.64 9.97 1.56
CA VAL A 12 8.95 11.23 1.25
C VAL A 12 9.92 12.27 0.70
N ALA A 13 11.12 12.39 1.28
CA ALA A 13 12.15 13.33 0.84
C ALA A 13 12.68 13.03 -0.57
N SER A 14 12.62 11.77 -1.03
CA SER A 14 13.03 11.37 -2.37
C SER A 14 11.98 11.61 -3.47
N ILE A 15 10.76 12.02 -3.11
CA ILE A 15 9.69 12.25 -4.08
C ILE A 15 9.86 13.62 -4.72
N ASP A 16 9.98 13.65 -6.04
CA ASP A 16 9.85 14.88 -6.82
C ASP A 16 8.37 15.24 -7.02
N LEU A 17 7.86 16.20 -6.24
CA LEU A 17 6.46 16.66 -6.33
C LEU A 17 6.11 17.26 -7.69
N LEU A 18 7.08 17.79 -8.44
CA LEU A 18 6.85 18.41 -9.74
C LEU A 18 6.52 17.39 -10.83
N SER A 19 6.95 16.14 -10.65
CA SER A 19 6.67 15.02 -11.56
C SER A 19 5.32 14.35 -11.33
N LEU A 20 4.65 14.64 -10.20
CA LEU A 20 3.44 13.94 -9.80
C LEU A 20 2.21 14.42 -10.58
N HIS A 21 1.32 13.48 -10.90
CA HIS A 21 0.03 13.75 -11.53
C HIS A 21 -1.10 13.70 -10.48
N CYS A 22 -2.05 14.63 -10.55
CA CYS A 22 -3.24 14.58 -9.72
C CYS A 22 -4.15 13.40 -10.12
N PRO A 23 -4.46 12.46 -9.22
CA PRO A 23 -5.36 11.34 -9.52
C PRO A 23 -6.79 11.75 -9.86
N VAL A 24 -7.20 12.99 -9.52
CA VAL A 24 -8.58 13.48 -9.68
C VAL A 24 -8.73 14.31 -10.95
N CYS A 25 -7.82 15.25 -11.22
CA CYS A 25 -7.93 16.16 -12.37
C CYS A 25 -6.79 16.02 -13.39
N GLY A 26 -5.78 15.17 -13.14
CA GLY A 26 -4.69 14.90 -14.08
C GLY A 26 -3.58 15.95 -14.16
N VAL A 27 -3.72 17.11 -13.51
CA VAL A 27 -2.69 18.16 -13.57
C VAL A 27 -1.36 17.69 -12.96
N VAL A 28 -0.25 18.17 -13.53
CA VAL A 28 1.11 17.76 -13.15
C VAL A 28 1.77 18.82 -12.29
N GLY A 29 2.47 18.39 -11.23
CA GLY A 29 3.35 19.23 -10.41
C GLY A 29 2.67 20.30 -9.54
N LEU A 30 1.35 20.46 -9.63
CA LEU A 30 0.62 21.51 -8.91
C LEU A 30 0.11 21.03 -7.55
N PHE A 31 1.05 20.80 -6.64
CA PHE A 31 0.79 20.38 -5.27
C PHE A 31 1.43 21.29 -4.22
N ILE A 32 0.78 21.38 -3.07
CA ILE A 32 1.36 21.93 -1.84
C ILE A 32 1.45 20.85 -0.77
N LEU A 33 2.43 20.97 0.14
CA LEU A 33 2.39 20.24 1.41
C LEU A 33 1.18 20.73 2.21
N TYR A 34 0.34 19.80 2.65
CA TYR A 34 -0.92 20.15 3.29
C TYR A 34 -0.95 19.78 4.77
N GLY A 35 -0.76 18.51 5.10
CA GLY A 35 -0.88 18.05 6.48
C GLY A 35 -0.44 16.61 6.66
N HIS A 36 -0.70 16.05 7.84
CA HIS A 36 -0.29 14.69 8.17
C HIS A 36 -1.40 13.94 8.89
N TYR A 37 -1.36 12.61 8.84
CA TYR A 37 -2.13 11.75 9.74
C TYR A 37 -1.26 10.62 10.27
N LYS A 38 -1.60 10.11 11.46
CA LYS A 38 -0.92 8.95 12.04
C LYS A 38 -1.53 7.66 11.48
N ARG A 39 -0.69 6.71 11.14
CA ARG A 39 -1.11 5.41 10.62
C ARG A 39 -0.30 4.29 11.26
N PHE A 40 -1.00 3.32 11.81
CA PHE A 40 -0.42 2.06 12.25
C PHE A 40 -0.35 1.09 11.07
N VAL A 41 0.82 0.48 10.88
CA VAL A 41 1.07 -0.52 9.84
C VAL A 41 1.74 -1.74 10.44
N ILE A 42 1.21 -2.90 10.10
CA ILE A 42 1.73 -4.20 10.43
C ILE A 42 2.60 -4.62 9.24
N THR A 43 3.90 -4.69 9.49
CA THR A 43 4.90 -5.15 8.55
C THR A 43 5.03 -6.68 8.62
N ASP A 44 5.70 -7.24 7.62
CA ASP A 44 6.08 -8.66 7.56
C ASP A 44 7.36 -8.96 8.36
N ASP A 45 7.80 -8.04 9.22
CA ASP A 45 8.93 -8.26 10.10
C ASP A 45 8.52 -9.24 11.21
N THR A 46 9.15 -10.42 11.23
CA THR A 46 8.89 -11.48 12.22
C THR A 46 9.56 -11.21 13.57
N SER A 47 10.29 -10.09 13.72
CA SER A 47 10.75 -9.63 15.03
C SER A 47 9.57 -9.09 15.86
N ASN A 48 9.73 -9.04 17.19
CA ASN A 48 8.66 -8.67 18.15
C ASN A 48 8.02 -7.29 17.92
N ASP A 49 8.51 -6.47 16.98
CA ASP A 49 8.03 -5.11 16.70
C ASP A 49 7.49 -4.95 15.27
N CYS A 50 6.66 -5.92 14.85
CA CYS A 50 5.97 -5.91 13.56
C CYS A 50 4.98 -4.73 13.35
N LYS A 51 4.75 -3.90 14.36
CA LYS A 51 3.80 -2.77 14.33
C LYS A 51 4.56 -1.44 14.31
N ILE A 52 4.50 -0.75 13.18
CA ILE A 52 5.10 0.57 13.02
C ILE A 52 4.02 1.66 13.04
N ASN A 53 4.36 2.81 13.60
CA ASN A 53 3.52 4.01 13.54
C ASN A 53 4.20 5.05 12.66
N ILE A 54 3.53 5.43 11.58
CA ILE A 54 4.07 6.43 10.65
C ILE A 54 3.22 7.69 10.59
N ARG A 55 3.88 8.84 10.42
CA ARG A 55 3.22 10.14 10.21
C ARG A 55 3.12 10.43 8.72
N VAL A 56 2.08 9.88 8.09
CA VAL A 56 1.87 9.99 6.64
C VAL A 56 1.69 11.44 6.19
N GLN A 57 2.55 11.91 5.30
CA GLN A 57 2.48 13.20 4.63
C GLN A 57 1.32 13.21 3.62
N ARG A 58 0.52 14.29 3.66
CA ARG A 58 -0.52 14.60 2.68
C ARG A 58 -0.15 15.82 1.85
N ILE A 59 -0.44 15.73 0.56
CA ILE A 59 -0.34 16.84 -0.39
C ILE A 59 -1.73 17.26 -0.86
N GLN A 60 -1.88 18.51 -1.28
CA GLN A 60 -3.13 19.02 -1.85
C GLN A 60 -2.89 19.54 -3.25
N CYS A 61 -3.72 19.11 -4.20
CA CYS A 61 -3.73 19.67 -5.55
C CYS A 61 -4.26 21.11 -5.51
N THR A 62 -3.51 22.07 -6.06
CA THR A 62 -3.94 23.48 -6.05
C THR A 62 -5.05 23.76 -7.05
N GLN A 63 -5.21 22.93 -8.08
CA GLN A 63 -6.26 23.05 -9.09
C GLN A 63 -7.62 22.54 -8.61
N CYS A 64 -7.74 21.25 -8.31
CA CYS A 64 -9.03 20.66 -7.92
C CYS A 64 -9.26 20.56 -6.39
N ARG A 65 -8.29 21.02 -5.59
CA ARG A 65 -8.33 21.02 -4.11
C ARG A 65 -8.42 19.65 -3.44
N SER A 66 -8.35 18.56 -4.19
CA SER A 66 -8.27 17.21 -3.63
C SER A 66 -6.98 17.02 -2.84
N THR A 67 -7.07 16.20 -1.80
CA THR A 67 -5.94 15.85 -0.95
C THR A 67 -5.55 14.39 -1.18
N HIS A 68 -4.26 14.12 -1.12
CA HIS A 68 -3.70 12.81 -1.40
C HIS A 68 -2.65 12.44 -0.36
N SER A 69 -2.57 11.15 -0.03
CA SER A 69 -1.54 10.64 0.87
C SER A 69 -0.32 10.19 0.07
N LEU A 70 0.89 10.55 0.53
CA LEU A 70 2.14 9.99 0.02
C LEU A 70 2.39 8.64 0.68
N LEU A 71 1.96 7.57 0.01
CA LEU A 71 2.10 6.21 0.50
C LEU A 71 3.13 5.43 -0.33
N PRO A 72 4.06 4.72 0.33
CA PRO A 72 4.94 3.76 -0.33
C PRO A 72 4.14 2.64 -1.01
N THR A 73 4.70 2.05 -2.07
CA THR A 73 4.04 0.99 -2.85
C THR A 73 3.82 -0.30 -2.06
N ASN A 74 4.55 -0.53 -0.97
CA ASN A 74 4.32 -1.68 -0.09
C ASN A 74 3.10 -1.54 0.83
N PHE A 75 2.45 -0.36 0.90
CA PHE A 75 1.34 -0.09 1.81
C PHE A 75 0.00 -0.18 1.08
N VAL A 76 -0.96 -0.90 1.66
CA VAL A 76 -2.31 -1.05 1.08
C VAL A 76 -3.21 0.07 1.62
N PRO A 77 -3.73 1.01 0.80
CA PRO A 77 -4.58 2.10 1.27
C PRO A 77 -5.74 1.64 2.16
N TYR A 78 -6.06 2.44 3.18
CA TYR A 78 -7.18 2.19 4.12
C TYR A 78 -7.12 0.92 4.97
N THR A 79 -6.00 0.19 4.94
CA THR A 79 -5.78 -0.96 5.82
C THR A 79 -4.57 -0.74 6.73
N GLN A 80 -4.38 -1.59 7.73
CA GLN A 80 -3.16 -1.59 8.55
C GLN A 80 -2.11 -2.55 7.99
N PHE A 81 -2.32 -3.19 6.85
CA PHE A 81 -1.47 -4.29 6.38
C PHE A 81 -0.62 -3.87 5.18
N THR A 82 0.60 -4.39 5.09
CA THR A 82 1.38 -4.33 3.86
C THR A 82 0.87 -5.36 2.86
N TYR A 83 1.20 -5.18 1.57
CA TYR A 83 0.90 -6.18 0.55
C TYR A 83 1.53 -7.54 0.86
N LEU A 84 2.75 -7.54 1.42
CA LEU A 84 3.44 -8.76 1.83
C LEU A 84 2.71 -9.47 2.98
N PHE A 85 2.21 -8.72 3.96
CA PHE A 85 1.43 -9.28 5.05
C PHE A 85 0.10 -9.87 4.57
N ILE A 86 -0.59 -9.20 3.64
CA ILE A 86 -1.80 -9.75 3.02
C ILE A 86 -1.50 -11.04 2.28
N TYR A 87 -0.42 -11.08 1.49
CA TYR A 87 0.02 -12.30 0.81
C TYR A 87 0.29 -13.41 1.82
N TYR A 88 1.07 -13.11 2.86
CA TYR A 88 1.41 -14.05 3.93
C TYR A 88 0.15 -14.69 4.52
N ILE A 89 -0.83 -13.88 4.95
CA ILE A 89 -2.13 -14.35 5.46
C ILE A 89 -2.83 -15.30 4.48
N VAL A 90 -2.79 -14.99 3.19
CA VAL A 90 -3.53 -15.73 2.18
C VAL A 90 -2.86 -17.08 1.87
N THR A 91 -1.53 -17.15 1.92
CA THR A 91 -0.76 -18.36 1.64
C THR A 91 -0.54 -19.26 2.85
N LEU A 92 -0.73 -18.76 4.06
CA LEU A 92 -0.61 -19.57 5.27
C LEU A 92 -1.73 -20.59 5.41
N ASP A 93 -1.37 -21.77 5.95
CA ASP A 93 -2.34 -22.72 6.50
C ASP A 93 -3.02 -22.10 7.73
N GLU A 94 -4.30 -22.40 7.94
CA GLU A 94 -5.12 -21.75 8.99
C GLU A 94 -4.66 -22.06 10.43
N ASN A 95 -3.76 -23.02 10.59
CA ASN A 95 -3.21 -23.49 11.85
C ASN A 95 -1.83 -22.90 12.18
N ASP A 96 -1.36 -21.88 11.44
CA ASP A 96 -0.02 -21.35 11.64
C ASP A 96 0.04 -20.35 12.84
N ASP A 97 0.83 -20.72 13.85
CA ASP A 97 1.13 -19.93 15.06
C ASP A 97 1.74 -18.54 14.74
N LEU A 98 2.22 -18.32 13.51
CA LEU A 98 2.67 -17.00 13.07
C LEU A 98 1.55 -15.97 13.06
N ILE A 99 0.28 -16.33 12.85
CA ILE A 99 -0.83 -15.37 12.91
C ILE A 99 -0.95 -14.76 14.32
N THR A 100 -0.79 -15.60 15.35
CA THR A 100 -0.78 -15.15 16.75
C THR A 100 0.42 -14.27 17.08
N SER A 101 1.55 -14.43 16.38
CA SER A 101 2.77 -13.63 16.61
C SER A 101 2.62 -12.14 16.25
N PHE A 102 1.73 -11.81 15.31
CA PHE A 102 1.50 -10.42 14.89
C PHE A 102 0.48 -9.68 15.75
N ASP A 103 -0.06 -10.32 16.80
CA ASP A 103 -1.13 -9.78 17.65
C ASP A 103 -2.29 -9.24 16.79
N VAL A 104 -2.71 -10.07 15.83
CA VAL A 104 -3.87 -9.87 14.96
C VAL A 104 -4.90 -10.93 15.31
N ALA A 105 -6.11 -10.50 15.66
CA ALA A 105 -7.20 -11.43 15.96
C ALA A 105 -7.45 -12.39 14.78
N LEU A 106 -7.53 -13.69 15.04
CA LEU A 106 -7.77 -14.74 14.04
C LEU A 106 -8.99 -14.44 13.15
N GLN A 107 -10.03 -13.84 13.72
CA GLN A 107 -11.24 -13.45 12.99
C GLN A 107 -11.00 -12.33 11.98
N THR A 108 -10.07 -11.42 12.26
CA THR A 108 -9.61 -10.39 11.32
C THR A 108 -8.85 -11.05 10.17
N VAL A 109 -7.96 -12.01 10.46
CA VAL A 109 -7.24 -12.79 9.45
C VAL A 109 -8.20 -13.53 8.52
N ARG A 110 -9.17 -14.27 9.06
CA ARG A 110 -10.20 -14.96 8.27
C ARG A 110 -10.99 -14.02 7.36
N LYS A 111 -11.38 -12.83 7.87
CA LYS A 111 -12.08 -11.81 7.08
C LYS A 111 -11.22 -11.26 5.94
N ILE A 112 -9.94 -10.99 6.20
CA ILE A 112 -9.00 -10.51 5.18
C ILE A 112 -8.80 -11.58 4.12
N LYS A 113 -8.48 -12.81 4.55
CA LYS A 113 -8.26 -13.96 3.67
C LYS A 113 -9.46 -14.17 2.74
N ALA A 114 -10.68 -14.22 3.28
CA ALA A 114 -11.89 -14.35 2.48
C ALA A 114 -12.07 -13.21 1.46
N ARG A 115 -11.89 -11.95 1.88
CA ARG A 115 -12.04 -10.79 0.98
C ARG A 115 -10.98 -10.76 -0.13
N VAL A 116 -9.73 -11.06 0.22
CA VAL A 116 -8.61 -11.01 -0.72
C VAL A 116 -8.69 -12.17 -1.70
N ILE A 117 -9.04 -13.38 -1.25
CA ILE A 117 -9.26 -14.52 -2.14
C ILE A 117 -10.35 -14.22 -3.17
N VAL A 118 -11.53 -13.73 -2.73
CA VAL A 118 -12.61 -13.36 -3.65
C VAL A 118 -12.16 -12.29 -4.65
N PHE A 119 -11.44 -11.27 -4.17
CA PHE A 119 -10.91 -10.21 -5.02
C PHE A 119 -9.88 -10.73 -6.02
N TRP A 120 -8.93 -11.56 -5.59
CA TRP A 120 -7.88 -12.12 -6.44
C TRP A 120 -8.41 -13.16 -7.42
N ASP A 121 -9.35 -14.03 -7.02
CA ASP A 121 -10.03 -14.97 -7.91
C ASP A 121 -10.74 -14.24 -9.06
N SER A 122 -11.30 -13.06 -8.79
CA SER A 122 -11.95 -12.24 -9.83
C SER A 122 -10.97 -11.58 -10.82
N LEU A 123 -9.72 -11.36 -10.41
CA LEU A 123 -8.72 -10.59 -11.18
C LEU A 123 -7.60 -11.46 -11.79
N PHE A 124 -7.35 -12.63 -11.21
CA PHE A 124 -6.20 -13.49 -11.45
C PHE A 124 -6.55 -14.96 -11.17
N PRO A 125 -7.25 -15.68 -12.06
CA PRO A 125 -7.66 -17.07 -11.79
C PRO A 125 -6.53 -18.00 -11.32
N ASP A 126 -5.31 -17.74 -11.81
CA ASP A 126 -4.11 -18.56 -11.54
C ASP A 126 -3.21 -18.00 -10.43
N TRP A 127 -3.69 -17.08 -9.60
CA TRP A 127 -2.82 -16.42 -8.60
C TRP A 127 -2.19 -17.39 -7.60
N ARG A 128 -2.80 -18.55 -7.41
CA ARG A 128 -2.34 -19.61 -6.51
C ARG A 128 -1.04 -20.27 -6.98
N ASP A 129 -0.68 -20.13 -8.26
CA ASP A 129 0.53 -20.70 -8.83
C ASP A 129 1.74 -19.75 -8.80
N PHE A 130 1.51 -18.48 -8.41
CA PHE A 130 2.57 -17.49 -8.37
C PHE A 130 3.47 -17.66 -7.15
N LYS A 131 4.79 -17.56 -7.35
CA LYS A 131 5.74 -17.43 -6.24
C LYS A 131 5.60 -16.06 -5.58
N GLN A 132 5.98 -15.94 -4.31
CA GLN A 132 5.86 -14.71 -3.50
C GLN A 132 6.39 -13.44 -4.19
N ASN A 133 7.54 -13.55 -4.87
CA ASN A 133 8.14 -12.44 -5.61
C ASN A 133 7.35 -12.09 -6.89
N ASP A 134 6.76 -13.08 -7.55
CA ASP A 134 5.95 -12.88 -8.76
C ASP A 134 4.62 -12.19 -8.42
N LEU A 135 4.00 -12.53 -7.29
CA LEU A 135 2.80 -11.85 -6.80
C LEU A 135 3.07 -10.43 -6.32
N LYS A 136 4.20 -10.21 -5.64
CA LYS A 136 4.68 -8.87 -5.30
C LYS A 136 4.85 -8.06 -6.58
N ILE A 137 5.51 -8.62 -7.59
CA ILE A 137 5.73 -7.96 -8.88
C ILE A 137 4.41 -7.76 -9.65
N VAL A 138 3.48 -8.70 -9.67
CA VAL A 138 2.18 -8.60 -10.38
C VAL A 138 1.24 -7.62 -9.68
N SER A 139 1.20 -7.64 -8.34
CA SER A 139 0.50 -6.64 -7.54
C SER A 139 1.09 -5.25 -7.75
N LEU A 140 2.42 -5.11 -7.70
CA LEU A 140 3.12 -3.84 -7.94
C LEU A 140 2.98 -3.36 -9.41
N LYS A 141 3.08 -4.25 -10.40
CA LYS A 141 2.91 -3.94 -11.84
C LYS A 141 1.51 -3.45 -12.17
N ARG A 142 0.49 -3.86 -11.40
CA ARG A 142 -0.89 -3.38 -11.54
C ARG A 142 -1.23 -2.24 -10.55
N HIS A 143 -0.39 -2.00 -9.54
CA HIS A 143 -0.47 -0.89 -8.59
C HIS A 143 0.73 0.07 -8.75
N ASN A 144 0.76 0.80 -9.86
CA ASN A 144 1.64 1.96 -10.01
C ASN A 144 1.24 3.02 -8.96
N ILE A 145 2.05 3.19 -7.91
CA ILE A 145 2.04 4.29 -6.91
C ILE A 145 0.64 4.69 -6.40
N LEU A 146 0.29 4.23 -5.20
CA LEU A 146 -1.04 4.39 -4.62
C LEU A 146 -1.23 5.74 -3.93
N PHE A 147 -1.89 6.69 -4.60
CA PHE A 147 -2.48 7.85 -3.91
C PHE A 147 -3.86 7.48 -3.38
N GLY A 148 -4.01 7.34 -2.06
CA GLY A 148 -5.33 7.27 -1.44
C GLY A 148 -6.07 8.60 -1.62
N SER A 149 -7.18 8.61 -2.39
CA SER A 149 -8.11 9.73 -2.49
C SER A 149 -9.40 9.40 -1.72
N THR A 150 -9.97 10.39 -1.02
CA THR A 150 -11.14 10.24 -0.14
C THR A 150 -12.44 9.77 -0.83
N ARG A 151 -12.47 9.55 -2.16
CA ARG A 151 -13.73 9.31 -2.88
C ARG A 151 -13.77 8.10 -3.84
N SER A 152 -12.65 7.57 -4.35
CA SER A 152 -12.66 6.34 -5.18
C SER A 152 -11.25 5.86 -5.54
N TYR A 153 -11.15 4.58 -5.94
CA TYR A 153 -9.98 3.97 -6.59
C TYR A 153 -9.86 4.51 -8.02
N CYS A 154 -8.76 5.22 -8.34
CA CYS A 154 -8.42 5.59 -9.71
C CYS A 154 -6.98 5.17 -10.02
N LYS A 155 -6.78 4.52 -11.18
CA LYS A 155 -5.46 4.16 -11.72
C LYS A 155 -4.71 5.44 -12.12
N LEU A 156 -3.43 5.53 -11.79
CA LEU A 156 -2.51 6.45 -12.47
C LEU A 156 -1.58 5.65 -13.38
N PHE A 157 -1.52 6.09 -14.63
CA PHE A 157 -0.58 5.62 -15.63
C PHE A 157 0.77 6.29 -15.37
N VAL A 158 1.82 5.51 -15.17
CA VAL A 158 3.19 5.94 -15.49
C VAL A 158 3.41 5.40 -16.89
N LEU A 159 3.51 6.28 -17.89
CA LEU A 159 3.95 5.84 -19.22
C LEU A 159 5.37 5.26 -19.06
N PRO A 160 5.70 4.16 -19.74
CA PRO A 160 7.08 3.69 -19.81
C PRO A 160 7.95 4.86 -20.23
N THR A 161 9.03 5.13 -19.51
CA THR A 161 10.09 5.96 -20.05
C THR A 161 10.60 5.20 -21.27
N GLU A 162 10.26 5.67 -22.47
CA GLU A 162 10.89 5.18 -23.68
C GLU A 162 12.38 5.53 -23.58
N LEU A 163 13.20 4.47 -23.49
CA LEU A 163 14.61 4.43 -23.86
C LEU A 163 14.88 3.07 -24.49
#